data_AF-A0A0W8G5J8-F1
#
_entry.id   AF-A0A0W8G5J8-F1
#
_cell.length_a   1.000
_cell.length_b   1.000
_cell.length_c   1.000
_cell.angle_alpha   90.00
_cell.angle_beta   90.00
_cell.angle_gamma   90.00
#
_symmetry.space_group_name_H-M   'P 1'
#
loop_
_entity.id
_entity.type
_entity.pdbx_description
1 polymer ?
#
loop_
_entity_poly.entity_id
_entity_poly.type
_entity_poly.pdbx_seq_one_letter_code
_entity_poly.pdbx_strand_id
1 'polypeptide(L)'
;MSWTVRNSLFSHNRAVGYGANPARPGTPGGGSGGAIYNDGNTFTLNLCGTRIEDNAAREGGGAIFFVSNDRTGTLRIEDSVLRKNPSDGFETAGYPGIFYLGSGPPVVVNSVIE
;
A
#
# COMPACT_ATOMS: atom_id res chain seq x y z
N MET A 1 2.88 -13.82 -9.24
CA MET A 1 2.12 -13.02 -10.21
C MET A 1 2.45 -11.56 -9.97
N SER A 2 2.48 -10.70 -10.97
CA SER A 2 2.83 -9.28 -10.80
C SER A 2 1.74 -8.40 -11.39
N TRP A 3 1.60 -7.19 -10.87
CA TRP A 3 0.58 -6.24 -11.30
C TRP A 3 1.24 -4.95 -11.76
N THR A 4 0.67 -4.36 -12.80
CA THR A 4 1.07 -3.04 -13.27
C THR A 4 -0.19 -2.20 -13.42
N VAL A 5 -0.20 -1.06 -12.74
CA VAL A 5 -1.31 -0.10 -12.76
C VAL A 5 -0.81 1.16 -13.43
N ARG A 6 -1.52 1.59 -14.48
CA ARG A 6 -1.11 2.71 -15.31
C ARG A 6 -2.23 3.72 -15.44
N ASN A 7 -1.88 5.01 -15.40
CA ASN A 7 -2.77 6.12 -15.77
C ASN A 7 -4.14 6.07 -15.07
N SER A 8 -4.14 5.70 -13.79
CA SER A 8 -5.36 5.43 -13.02
C SER A 8 -5.51 6.39 -11.85
N LEU A 9 -6.74 6.56 -11.38
CA LEU A 9 -7.07 7.29 -10.15
C LEU A 9 -7.71 6.33 -9.15
N PHE A 10 -7.15 6.24 -7.95
CA PHE A 10 -7.77 5.60 -6.79
C PHE A 10 -8.01 6.68 -5.75
N SER A 11 -9.27 6.97 -5.44
CA SER A 11 -9.57 7.97 -4.43
C SER A 11 -10.77 7.63 -3.59
N HIS A 12 -10.79 8.19 -2.37
CA HIS A 12 -11.91 8.08 -1.44
C HIS A 12 -12.26 6.63 -1.03
N ASN A 13 -11.33 5.70 -1.18
CA ASN A 13 -11.50 4.33 -0.68
C ASN A 13 -11.20 4.27 0.82
N ARG A 14 -11.86 3.36 1.54
CA ARG A 14 -11.68 3.18 2.97
C ARG A 14 -11.61 1.70 3.33
N ALA A 15 -10.50 1.26 3.90
CA ALA A 15 -10.44 -0.03 4.60
C ALA A 15 -11.06 0.16 6.01
N VAL A 16 -12.30 -0.30 6.16
CA VAL A 16 -13.12 -0.09 7.36
C VAL A 16 -13.07 -1.24 8.37
N GLY A 17 -12.43 -2.36 7.99
CA GLY A 17 -12.22 -3.51 8.88
C GLY A 17 -11.40 -3.16 10.11
N TYR A 18 -11.43 -4.00 11.13
CA TYR A 18 -10.72 -3.78 12.40
C TYR A 18 -9.75 -4.92 12.64
N GLY A 19 -8.45 -4.61 12.72
CA GLY A 19 -7.37 -5.58 12.77
C GLY A 19 -6.62 -5.74 11.44
N ALA A 20 -5.32 -6.01 11.55
CA ALA A 20 -4.41 -6.26 10.42
C ALA A 20 -4.62 -7.66 9.80
N ASN A 21 -3.76 -8.02 8.84
CA ASN A 21 -3.57 -9.40 8.39
C ASN A 21 -2.15 -9.90 8.75
N PRO A 22 -1.99 -11.01 9.49
CA PRO A 22 -3.05 -11.78 10.15
C PRO A 22 -3.77 -10.97 11.24
N ALA A 23 -5.04 -11.29 11.49
CA ALA A 23 -5.83 -10.64 12.52
C ALA A 23 -5.28 -10.96 13.91
N ARG A 24 -5.31 -9.97 14.81
CA ARG A 24 -4.96 -10.17 16.23
C ARG A 24 -6.12 -10.89 16.93
N PRO A 25 -5.86 -11.61 18.04
CA PRO A 25 -6.95 -12.18 18.84
C PRO A 25 -7.98 -11.11 19.21
N GLY A 26 -9.26 -11.40 18.98
CA GLY A 26 -10.36 -10.49 19.28
C GLY A 26 -10.64 -9.43 18.20
N THR A 27 -9.96 -9.46 17.04
CA THR A 27 -10.27 -8.57 15.91
C THR A 27 -10.65 -9.37 14.65
N PRO A 28 -11.62 -8.90 13.84
CA PRO A 28 -12.04 -9.58 12.61
C PRO A 28 -11.03 -9.49 11.45
N GLY A 29 -10.07 -8.56 11.51
CA GLY A 29 -9.14 -8.27 10.41
C GLY A 29 -9.69 -7.27 9.38
N GLY A 30 -8.96 -7.09 8.29
CA GLY A 30 -9.39 -6.35 7.10
C GLY A 30 -9.29 -4.82 7.18
N GLY A 31 -8.54 -4.27 8.15
CA GLY A 31 -8.37 -2.82 8.29
C GLY A 31 -7.25 -2.20 7.44
N SER A 32 -6.53 -3.01 6.65
CA SER A 32 -5.38 -2.56 5.86
C SER A 32 -5.70 -2.37 4.38
N GLY A 33 -4.90 -1.55 3.68
CA GLY A 33 -4.91 -1.43 2.21
C GLY A 33 -6.07 -0.62 1.67
N GLY A 34 -6.07 0.69 1.92
CA GLY A 34 -7.17 1.58 1.53
C GLY A 34 -7.42 1.61 0.01
N ALA A 35 -6.38 1.79 -0.81
CA ALA A 35 -6.50 1.71 -2.27
C ALA A 35 -6.04 0.37 -2.85
N ILE A 36 -4.86 -0.12 -2.46
CA ILE A 36 -4.30 -1.39 -2.95
C ILE A 36 -3.84 -2.26 -1.78
N TYR A 37 -4.25 -3.53 -1.79
CA TYR A 37 -3.79 -4.57 -0.88
C TYR A 37 -3.12 -5.70 -1.67
N ASN A 38 -1.85 -6.00 -1.41
CA ASN A 38 -1.14 -7.15 -1.98
C ASN A 38 -0.45 -7.96 -0.87
N ASP A 39 -0.72 -9.26 -0.84
CA ASP A 39 -0.12 -10.24 0.08
C ASP A 39 0.14 -11.54 -0.68
N GLY A 40 1.37 -12.03 -0.62
CA GLY A 40 1.82 -13.19 -1.39
C GLY A 40 3.31 -13.44 -1.21
N ASN A 41 3.92 -14.31 -2.03
CA ASN A 41 5.37 -14.58 -1.96
C ASN A 41 6.13 -13.65 -2.92
N THR A 42 6.55 -14.15 -4.09
CA THR A 42 7.24 -13.35 -5.10
C THR A 42 6.28 -12.65 -6.05
N PHE A 43 6.29 -11.31 -6.00
CA PHE A 43 5.54 -10.45 -6.91
C PHE A 43 6.10 -9.04 -6.99
N THR A 44 5.73 -8.32 -8.05
CA THR A 44 6.01 -6.89 -8.18
C THR A 44 4.72 -6.11 -8.35
N LEU A 45 4.61 -4.98 -7.66
CA LEU A 45 3.62 -3.93 -7.95
C LEU A 45 4.34 -2.76 -8.62
N ASN A 46 3.94 -2.44 -9.85
CA ASN A 46 4.42 -1.27 -10.58
C ASN A 46 3.28 -0.25 -10.73
N LEU A 47 3.47 0.97 -10.22
CA LEU A 47 2.61 2.12 -10.49
C LEU A 47 3.31 3.06 -11.48
N CYS A 48 2.61 3.49 -12.53
CA CYS A 48 3.13 4.44 -13.51
C CYS A 48 2.04 5.44 -13.92
N GLY A 49 2.29 6.75 -13.84
CA GLY A 49 1.29 7.75 -14.22
C GLY A 49 0.03 7.71 -13.35
N THR A 50 0.10 7.19 -12.12
CA THR A 50 -1.08 6.88 -11.29
C THR A 50 -1.22 7.88 -10.15
N ARG A 51 -2.47 8.23 -9.82
CA ARG A 51 -2.79 9.07 -8.67
C ARG A 51 -3.57 8.26 -7.64
N ILE A 52 -3.09 8.25 -6.41
CA ILE A 52 -3.77 7.62 -5.27
C ILE A 52 -3.95 8.71 -4.21
N GLU A 53 -5.19 9.12 -3.97
CA GLU A 53 -5.44 10.23 -3.05
C GLU A 53 -6.68 10.09 -2.18
N ASP A 54 -6.64 10.70 -1.00
CA ASP A 54 -7.78 10.78 -0.11
C ASP A 54 -8.38 9.40 0.26
N ASN A 55 -7.54 8.36 0.28
CA ASN A 55 -7.90 7.02 0.76
C ASN A 55 -7.53 6.87 2.23
N ALA A 56 -8.16 5.95 2.96
CA ALA A 56 -7.79 5.72 4.36
C ALA A 56 -7.79 4.23 4.70
N ALA A 57 -6.91 3.83 5.62
CA ALA A 57 -6.93 2.51 6.21
C ALA A 57 -6.95 2.64 7.74
N ARG A 58 -7.88 1.91 8.37
CA ARG A 58 -7.99 1.86 9.84
C ARG A 58 -6.76 1.23 10.51
N GLU A 59 -6.01 0.43 9.75
CA GLU A 59 -4.76 -0.19 10.20
C GLU A 59 -3.59 0.36 9.38
N GLY A 60 -3.12 -0.38 8.37
CA GLY A 60 -1.92 0.01 7.63
C GLY A 60 -2.14 0.20 6.14
N GLY A 61 -1.42 1.17 5.56
CA GLY A 61 -1.36 1.39 4.13
C GLY A 61 -2.64 2.00 3.57
N GLY A 62 -2.93 3.26 3.92
CA GLY A 62 -4.06 4.01 3.32
C GLY A 62 -4.01 4.06 1.80
N ALA A 63 -2.80 4.19 1.23
CA ALA A 63 -2.56 4.03 -0.20
C ALA A 63 -2.30 2.56 -0.55
N ILE A 64 -1.21 1.99 -0.03
CA ILE A 64 -0.74 0.66 -0.42
C ILE A 64 -0.41 -0.14 0.84
N PHE A 65 -0.97 -1.33 0.96
CA PHE A 65 -0.49 -2.38 1.86
C PHE A 65 0.16 -3.48 1.03
N PHE A 66 1.45 -3.72 1.24
CA PHE A 66 2.27 -4.65 0.46
C PHE A 66 3.04 -5.59 1.40
N VAL A 67 2.78 -6.88 1.29
CA VAL A 67 3.50 -7.94 2.01
C VAL A 67 3.95 -9.03 1.06
N SER A 68 5.26 -9.17 0.90
CA SER A 68 5.91 -10.33 0.33
C SER A 68 6.40 -11.23 1.47
N ASN A 69 5.73 -12.36 1.67
CA ASN A 69 5.92 -13.29 2.78
C ASN A 69 7.33 -13.88 2.84
N ASP A 70 7.99 -14.02 1.69
CA ASP A 70 9.38 -14.49 1.58
C ASP A 70 10.40 -13.37 1.35
N ARG A 71 9.97 -12.10 1.41
CA ARG A 71 10.79 -10.89 1.21
C ARG A 71 11.48 -10.82 -0.16
N THR A 72 10.89 -11.43 -1.18
CA THR A 72 11.41 -11.41 -2.56
C THR A 72 10.70 -10.41 -3.47
N GLY A 73 9.50 -9.98 -3.11
CA GLY A 73 8.70 -9.05 -3.90
C GLY A 73 9.16 -7.60 -3.85
N THR A 74 8.77 -6.80 -4.84
CA THR A 74 9.23 -5.40 -5.00
C THR A 74 8.09 -4.43 -5.29
N LEU A 75 8.27 -3.17 -4.88
CA LEU A 75 7.36 -2.06 -5.19
C LEU A 75 8.11 -0.99 -5.99
N ARG A 76 7.56 -0.60 -7.14
CA ARG A 76 8.04 0.54 -7.92
C ARG A 76 6.91 1.54 -8.15
N ILE A 77 7.20 2.81 -7.89
CA ILE A 77 6.30 3.95 -8.07
C ILE A 77 7.01 4.94 -8.99
N GLU A 78 6.44 5.18 -10.16
CA GLU A 78 7.03 5.99 -11.21
C GLU A 78 6.01 6.99 -11.74
N ASP A 79 6.44 8.25 -11.96
CA ASP A 79 5.61 9.33 -12.51
C ASP A 79 4.21 9.42 -11.84
N SER A 80 4.14 9.23 -10.53
CA SER A 80 2.89 9.04 -9.78
C SER A 80 2.77 9.99 -8.59
N VAL A 81 1.55 10.24 -8.13
CA VAL A 81 1.29 11.07 -6.95
C VAL A 81 0.44 10.28 -5.96
N LEU A 82 1.01 10.03 -4.79
CA LEU A 82 0.32 9.44 -3.64
C LEU A 82 0.19 10.55 -2.60
N ARG A 83 -1.03 11.01 -2.30
CA ARG A 83 -1.21 12.09 -1.34
C ARG A 83 -2.40 11.91 -0.42
N LYS A 84 -2.27 12.31 0.84
CA LYS A 84 -3.38 12.33 1.82
C LYS A 84 -4.02 10.94 1.99
N ASN A 85 -3.18 9.92 2.14
CA ASN A 85 -3.66 8.56 2.31
C ASN A 85 -3.38 8.01 3.73
N PRO A 86 -4.03 8.51 4.80
CA PRO A 86 -3.68 8.15 6.17
C PRO A 86 -3.75 6.64 6.45
N SER A 87 -2.77 6.17 7.21
CA SER A 87 -2.77 4.87 7.89
C SER A 87 -2.96 5.12 9.38
N ASP A 88 -4.11 4.78 9.96
CA ASP A 88 -4.41 5.12 11.36
C ASP A 88 -3.60 4.29 12.37
N GLY A 89 -3.14 3.11 11.95
CA GLY A 89 -2.39 2.18 12.80
C GLY A 89 -0.89 2.19 12.54
N PHE A 90 -0.48 1.89 11.30
CA PHE A 90 0.94 1.71 10.98
C PHE A 90 1.28 1.89 9.51
N GLU A 91 2.51 2.27 9.23
CA GLU A 91 3.06 2.42 7.88
C GLU A 91 4.59 2.31 7.91
N THR A 92 5.22 2.23 6.74
CA THR A 92 6.67 2.19 6.60
C THR A 92 7.22 3.60 6.75
N ALA A 93 8.15 3.79 7.70
CA ALA A 93 8.77 5.10 7.94
C ALA A 93 9.38 5.69 6.66
N GLY A 94 9.05 6.96 6.38
CA GLY A 94 9.47 7.66 5.16
C GLY A 94 8.55 7.45 3.94
N TYR A 95 7.50 6.64 4.06
CA TYR A 95 6.53 6.38 3.00
C TYR A 95 5.10 6.54 3.53
N PRO A 96 4.60 7.78 3.71
CA PRO A 96 3.28 8.02 4.26
C PRO A 96 2.19 7.34 3.41
N GLY A 97 1.24 6.69 4.09
CA GLY A 97 0.18 5.91 3.47
C GLY A 97 0.60 4.56 2.88
N ILE A 98 1.86 4.15 3.02
CA ILE A 98 2.35 2.87 2.50
C ILE A 98 2.86 2.00 3.63
N PHE A 99 2.34 0.78 3.75
CA PHE A 99 2.99 -0.28 4.49
C PHE A 99 3.64 -1.26 3.51
N TYR A 100 4.95 -1.46 3.64
CA TYR A 100 5.74 -2.28 2.72
C TYR A 100 6.67 -3.23 3.46
N LEU A 101 6.49 -4.53 3.19
CA LEU A 101 7.38 -5.62 3.56
C LEU A 101 7.79 -6.40 2.31
N GLY A 102 8.90 -6.01 1.68
CA GLY A 102 9.45 -6.70 0.51
C GLY A 102 10.97 -6.70 0.49
N SER A 103 11.53 -6.93 -0.70
CA SER A 103 12.96 -6.86 -0.98
C SER A 103 13.38 -5.41 -1.15
N GLY A 104 14.44 -5.00 -0.43
CA GLY A 104 14.96 -3.63 -0.47
C GLY A 104 13.93 -2.56 -0.06
N PRO A 105 14.22 -1.27 -0.24
CA PRO A 105 13.23 -0.20 -0.14
C PRO A 105 12.36 -0.11 -1.41
N PRO A 106 11.15 0.47 -1.34
CA PRO A 106 10.39 0.87 -2.52
C PRO A 106 11.23 1.74 -3.47
N VAL A 107 11.12 1.49 -4.77
CA VAL A 107 11.79 2.30 -5.79
C VAL A 107 10.86 3.42 -6.23
N VAL A 108 11.24 4.66 -5.95
CA VAL A 108 10.43 5.86 -6.24
C VAL A 108 11.16 6.72 -7.27
N VAL A 109 10.52 6.99 -8.40
CA VAL A 109 11.08 7.77 -9.52
C VAL A 109 10.07 8.83 -9.94
N ASN A 110 10.49 10.10 -10.02
CA ASN A 110 9.66 11.22 -10.48
C ASN A 110 8.26 11.26 -9.84
N SER A 111 8.17 10.89 -8.57
CA SER A 111 6.89 10.71 -7.87
C SER A 111 6.86 11.48 -6.58
N VAL A 112 5.66 11.83 -6.13
CA VAL A 112 5.41 12.49 -4.85
C VAL A 112 4.66 11.53 -3.94
N ILE A 113 5.10 11.42 -2.68
CA ILE A 113 4.46 10.64 -1.63
C ILE A 113 4.34 11.55 -0.40
N GLU A 114 3.11 11.96 -0.05
CA GLU A 114 2.81 12.96 1.00
C GLU A 114 1.52 12.72 1.80
#